data_AF-A0A450SPF7-F1
#
_entry.id   AF-A0A450SPF7-F1
#
_cell.length_a   1.000
_cell.length_b   1.000
_cell.length_c   1.000
_cell.angle_alpha   90.00
_cell.angle_beta   90.00
_cell.angle_gamma   90.00
#
_symmetry.space_group_name_H-M   'P 1'
#
loop_
_entity.id
_entity.type
_entity.pdbx_description
1 polymer ?
#
loop_
_entity_poly.entity_id
_entity_poly.type
_entity_poly.pdbx_seq_one_letter_code
_entity_poly.pdbx_strand_id
1 'polypeptide(L)' 'MSETRTLVSFDWAIKNVLRDKANYDVLEGFLSTLLEKEIRILSLLESEGNQQDESDKFNRVDMVVESGDGEIYV' A
#
# COMPACT_ATOMS: atom_id res chain seq x y z
N MET A 1 21.61 -26.53 7.83
CA MET A 1 21.57 -25.64 6.64
C MET A 1 20.64 -24.50 7.00
N SER A 2 21.12 -23.26 7.00
CA SER A 2 20.27 -22.09 7.25
C SER A 2 19.38 -21.90 6.04
N GLU A 3 18.06 -22.06 6.19
CA GLU A 3 17.14 -21.75 5.11
C GLU A 3 17.25 -20.26 4.76
N THR A 4 17.53 -19.97 3.49
CA THR A 4 17.55 -18.60 2.98
C THR A 4 16.12 -18.12 2.87
N ARG A 5 15.74 -17.13 3.69
CA ARG A 5 14.42 -16.49 3.59
C ARG A 5 14.36 -15.63 2.34
N THR A 6 13.33 -15.84 1.52
CA THR A 6 13.01 -14.94 0.42
C THR A 6 12.46 -13.64 0.99
N LEU A 7 13.09 -12.52 0.66
CA LEU A 7 12.66 -11.18 1.04
C LEU A 7 12.04 -10.50 -0.17
N VAL A 8 10.98 -9.73 0.05
CA VAL A 8 10.35 -8.88 -0.97
C VAL A 8 10.46 -7.43 -0.52
N SER A 9 10.62 -6.52 -1.49
CA SER A 9 10.56 -5.09 -1.19
C SER A 9 9.13 -4.68 -0.87
N PHE A 10 8.97 -3.68 -0.02
CA PHE A 10 7.65 -3.23 0.40
C PHE A 10 6.84 -2.64 -0.76
N ASP A 11 7.49 -1.93 -1.69
CA ASP A 11 6.85 -1.41 -2.90
C ASP A 11 6.31 -2.55 -3.80
N TRP A 12 7.07 -3.66 -3.91
CA TRP A 12 6.62 -4.84 -4.63
C TRP A 12 5.41 -5.48 -3.94
N ALA A 13 5.43 -5.58 -2.61
CA ALA A 13 4.32 -6.10 -1.83
C ALA A 13 3.05 -5.24 -1.97
N ILE A 14 3.18 -3.91 -1.92
CA ILE A 14 2.05 -2.99 -2.17
C ILE A 14 1.40 -3.29 -3.51
N LYS A 15 2.19 -3.41 -4.58
CA LYS A 15 1.67 -3.62 -5.93
C LYS A 15 1.03 -4.99 -6.14
N ASN A 16 1.66 -6.05 -5.65
CA ASN A 16 1.35 -7.41 -6.06
C ASN A 16 0.51 -8.18 -5.02
N VAL A 17 0.53 -7.75 -3.77
CA VAL A 17 -0.11 -8.46 -2.65
C VAL A 17 -1.12 -7.57 -1.95
N LEU A 18 -0.72 -6.36 -1.53
CA LEU A 18 -1.54 -5.52 -0.65
C LEU A 18 -2.63 -4.71 -1.39
N ARG A 19 -2.71 -4.80 -2.73
CA ARG A 19 -3.81 -4.22 -3.51
C ARG A 19 -5.15 -4.94 -3.30
N ASP A 20 -5.12 -6.20 -2.87
CA ASP A 20 -6.35 -6.92 -2.57
C ASP A 20 -7.01 -6.30 -1.33
N LYS A 21 -8.33 -6.09 -1.39
CA LYS A 21 -9.12 -5.56 -0.27
C LYS A 21 -8.99 -6.41 0.99
N ALA A 22 -8.73 -7.72 0.85
CA ALA A 22 -8.47 -8.60 1.99
C ALA A 22 -7.19 -8.26 2.76
N ASN A 23 -6.27 -7.50 2.15
CA ASN A 23 -4.96 -7.13 2.71
C ASN A 23 -4.88 -5.64 3.11
N TYR A 24 -6.01 -4.91 3.12
CA TYR A 24 -6.03 -3.50 3.49
C TYR A 24 -5.69 -3.30 4.97
N ASP A 25 -6.03 -4.24 5.83
CA ASP A 25 -5.72 -4.24 7.26
C ASP A 25 -4.22 -4.08 7.53
N VAL A 26 -3.37 -4.70 6.71
CA VAL A 26 -1.90 -4.57 6.78
C VAL A 26 -1.47 -3.13 6.48
N LEU A 27 -2.04 -2.50 5.45
CA LEU A 27 -1.72 -1.13 5.06
C LEU A 27 -2.28 -0.12 6.07
N GLU A 28 -3.51 -0.32 6.55
CA GLU A 28 -4.15 0.48 7.60
C GLU A 28 -3.32 0.47 8.87
N GLY A 29 -2.89 -0.71 9.34
CA GLY A 29 -2.05 -0.85 10.52
C GLY A 29 -0.67 -0.18 10.34
N PHE A 30 -0.05 -0.35 9.17
CA PHE A 30 1.22 0.29 8.83
C PHE A 30 1.11 1.82 8.86
N LEU A 31 0.14 2.38 8.13
CA LEU A 31 -0.09 3.82 8.05
C LEU A 31 -0.49 4.39 9.42
N SER A 32 -1.33 3.67 10.16
CA SER A 32 -1.78 4.14 11.46
C SER A 32 -0.62 4.24 12.45
N THR A 33 0.30 3.28 12.40
CA THR A 33 1.52 3.30 13.21
C THR A 33 2.47 4.40 12.77
N LEU A 34 2.67 4.57 11.46
CA LEU A 34 3.60 5.55 10.90
C LEU A 34 3.15 6.99 11.15
N LEU A 35 1.84 7.25 11.11
CA LEU A 35 1.26 8.58 11.23
C LEU A 35 0.73 8.90 12.63
N GLU A 36 0.84 7.95 13.58
CA GLU A 36 0.30 8.06 14.94
C GLU A 36 -1.19 8.46 14.96
N LYS A 37 -1.96 7.97 13.98
CA LYS A 37 -3.38 8.26 13.78
C LYS A 37 -4.10 6.99 13.37
N GLU A 38 -5.36 6.82 13.75
CA GLU A 38 -6.17 5.76 13.14
C GLU A 38 -6.41 6.11 11.66
N ILE A 39 -6.11 5.18 10.75
CA ILE A 39 -6.28 5.33 9.31
C ILE A 39 -7.09 4.13 8.78
N ARG A 40 -8.15 4.42 8.03
CA ARG A 40 -8.98 3.44 7.32
C ARG A 40 -8.92 3.68 5.82
N ILE A 41 -8.65 2.65 5.04
CA ILE A 41 -8.55 2.75 3.58
C ILE A 41 -9.96 2.62 2.99
N LEU A 42 -10.43 3.69 2.34
CA LEU A 42 -11.72 3.71 1.66
C LEU A 42 -11.61 3.10 0.25
N SER A 43 -10.54 3.45 -0.47
CA SER A 43 -10.27 2.90 -1.80
C SER A 43 -8.80 3.10 -2.18
N LEU A 44 -8.20 2.10 -2.81
CA LEU A 44 -6.97 2.26 -3.58
C LEU A 44 -7.38 2.68 -5.00
N LEU A 45 -6.84 3.80 -5.48
CA LEU A 45 -7.05 4.22 -6.86
C LEU A 45 -6.12 3.41 -7.76
N GLU A 46 -6.64 2.97 -8.91
CA GLU A 46 -5.81 2.40 -9.96
C GLU A 46 -4.95 3.52 -10.55
N SER A 47 -3.73 3.59 -10.03
CA SER A 47 -2.61 4.30 -10.62
C SER A 47 -2.36 3.74 -12.01
N GLU A 48 -2.10 4.64 -12.96
CA GLU A 48 -1.99 4.38 -14.40
C GLU A 48 -1.35 3.00 -14.71
N GLY A 49 -2.06 2.25 -15.57
CA GLY A 49 -1.89 0.80 -15.74
C GLY A 49 -0.53 0.36 -16.28
N ASN A 50 -0.11 -0.81 -15.80
CA ASN A 50 0.90 -1.73 -16.34
C ASN A 50 1.86 -1.16 -17.40
N GLN A 51 2.89 -0.45 -16.96
CA GLN A 51 4.09 -0.32 -17.78
C GLN A 51 4.90 -1.61 -17.69
N GLN A 52 5.04 -2.28 -18.82
CA GLN A 52 5.78 -3.53 -18.98
C GLN A 52 7.32 -3.33 -18.97
N ASP A 53 7.79 -2.10 -18.84
CA ASP A 53 9.20 -1.73 -18.98
C ASP A 53 9.86 -1.31 -17.65
N GLU A 54 11.09 -1.79 -17.45
CA GLU A 54 11.92 -1.61 -16.25
C GLU A 54 12.35 -0.15 -15.99
N SER A 55 12.09 0.77 -16.95
CA SER A 55 12.54 2.17 -16.89
C SER A 55 11.48 3.16 -16.39
N ASP A 56 10.25 2.75 -16.15
CA ASP A 56 9.19 3.72 -15.89
C ASP A 56 8.97 4.05 -14.40
N LYS A 57 9.35 5.30 -14.13
CA LYS A 57 8.92 6.26 -13.10
C LYS A 57 8.03 5.71 -11.99
N PHE A 58 8.53 5.82 -10.76
CA PHE A 58 7.81 5.84 -9.47
C PHE A 58 6.33 5.49 -9.58
N ASN A 59 6.02 4.23 -9.34
CA ASN A 59 4.64 3.80 -9.25
C ASN A 59 4.05 4.38 -7.97
N ARG A 60 3.30 5.46 -8.13
CA ARG A 60 2.47 6.03 -7.05
C ARG A 60 1.27 5.14 -6.88
N VAL A 61 0.88 4.86 -5.64
CA VAL A 61 -0.42 4.27 -5.34
C VAL A 61 -1.19 5.37 -4.64
N ASP A 62 -2.15 5.95 -5.34
CA ASP A 62 -3.02 6.95 -4.75
C ASP A 62 -4.08 6.22 -3.91
N MET A 63 -4.31 6.70 -2.69
CA MET A 63 -5.16 6.02 -1.71
C MET A 63 -6.08 7.03 -1.06
N VAL A 64 -7.38 6.77 -1.14
CA VAL A 64 -8.35 7.53 -0.36
C VAL A 64 -8.46 6.88 1.02
N VAL A 65 -8.14 7.65 2.06
CA VAL A 65 -8.18 7.19 3.45
C VAL A 65 -9.00 8.13 4.32
N GLU A 66 -9.61 7.58 5.36
CA GLU A 66 -10.30 8.32 6.41
C GLU A 66 -9.50 8.19 7.71
N SER A 67 -9.26 9.29 8.43
CA SER A 67 -8.68 9.25 9.77
C SER A 67 -9.74 9.05 10.86
N GLY A 68 -9.30 8.68 12.07
CA GLY A 68 -10.20 8.44 13.21
C GLY A 68 -11.05 9.65 13.65
N ASP A 69 -10.68 10.87 13.27
CA ASP A 69 -11.46 12.11 13.46
C ASP A 69 -12.46 12.40 12.31
N GLY A 70 -12.51 11.53 11.30
CA GLY A 70 -13.43 11.63 10.16
C GLY A 70 -12.91 12.51 9.00
N GLU A 71 -11.65 12.91 9.00
CA GLU A 71 -11.05 13.64 7.88
C GLU A 71 -10.68 12.68 6.73
N ILE A 72 -10.84 13.13 5.48
CA ILE A 72 -10.52 12.35 4.28
C ILE A 72 -9.25 12.90 3.62
N TYR A 73 -8.32 12.00 3.31
CA TYR A 73 -7.06 12.27 2.61
C TYR A 73 -7.01 11.47 1.29
N VAL A 74 -6.30 12.00 0.29
CA VAL A 74 -6.08 11.39 -1.04
C VAL A 74 -4.60 11.44 -1.38
#